data_AF-A0A821ESD5-F1
#
_entry.id   AF-A0A821ESD5-F1
#
_cell.length_a   1.000
_cell.length_b   1.000
_cell.length_c   1.000
_cell.angle_alpha   90.00
_cell.angle_beta   90.00
_cell.angle_gamma   90.00
#
_symmetry.space_group_name_H-M   'P 1'
#
loop_
_entity.id
_entity.type
_entity.pdbx_description
1 polymer ?
#
loop_
_entity_poly.entity_id
_entity_poly.type
_entity_poly.pdbx_seq_one_letter_code
_entity_poly.pdbx_strand_id
1 'polypeptide(L)' 'MIANYLLESIDKTANPCDNFFQFACGTWLQKNQIRDDAKSQNTINILRIHLDNYIV' A
#
# COMPACT_ATOMS: atom_id res chain seq x y z
N MET A 1 16.67 0.54 4.80
CA MET A 1 15.35 0.88 5.39
C MET A 1 14.15 0.37 4.56
N ILE A 2 14.29 0.05 3.26
CA ILE A 2 13.18 -0.48 2.41
C ILE A 2 12.64 -1.85 2.86
N ALA A 3 13.52 -2.71 3.39
CA ALA A 3 13.13 -4.05 3.83
C ALA A 3 12.04 -4.04 4.92
N ASN A 4 12.09 -3.08 5.84
CA ASN A 4 11.11 -2.97 6.91
C ASN A 4 9.72 -2.58 6.37
N TYR A 5 9.67 -1.64 5.43
CA TYR A 5 8.42 -1.22 4.78
C TYR A 5 7.71 -2.39 4.06
N LEU A 6 8.50 -3.24 3.38
CA LEU A 6 7.98 -4.46 2.75
C LEU A 6 7.38 -5.42 3.78
N LEU A 7 8.09 -5.68 4.88
CA LEU A 7 7.63 -6.58 5.94
C LEU A 7 6.34 -6.09 6.61
N GLU A 8 6.16 -4.78 6.75
CA GLU A 8 4.96 -4.17 7.33
C GLU A 8 3.73 -4.18 6.40
N SER A 9 3.94 -4.44 5.11
CA SER A 9 2.93 -4.42 4.05
C SER A 9 2.40 -5.82 3.70
N ILE A 10 3.14 -6.87 4.05
CA ILE A 10 2.81 -8.28 3.77
C ILE A 10 1.73 -8.81 4.73
N ASP A 11 0.81 -9.60 4.19
CA ASP A 11 -0.16 -10.42 4.93
C ASP A 11 0.31 -11.88 4.93
N LYS A 12 0.87 -12.32 6.07
CA LYS A 12 1.41 -13.69 6.24
C LYS A 12 0.31 -14.76 6.38
N THR A 13 -0.95 -14.36 6.45
CA THR A 13 -2.07 -15.31 6.55
C THR A 13 -2.51 -15.83 5.18
N ALA A 14 -2.17 -15.13 4.11
CA ALA A 14 -2.44 -15.55 2.75
C ALA A 14 -1.32 -16.46 2.20
N ASN A 15 -1.71 -17.54 1.53
CA ASN A 15 -0.75 -18.38 0.82
C ASN A 15 -0.30 -17.68 -0.49
N PRO A 16 1.01 -17.42 -0.68
CA PRO A 16 1.51 -16.75 -1.87
C PRO A 16 1.28 -17.54 -3.17
N CYS A 17 1.18 -18.86 -3.12
CA CYS A 17 0.92 -19.69 -4.30
C CYS A 17 -0.53 -19.54 -4.81
N ASP A 18 -1.46 -19.20 -3.91
CA ASP A 18 -2.88 -19.08 -4.23
C ASP A 18 -3.26 -17.64 -4.56
N ASN A 19 -2.75 -16.67 -3.79
CA ASN A 19 -2.97 -15.25 -4.02
C ASN A 19 -1.75 -14.42 -3.59
N PHE A 20 -0.78 -14.32 -4.49
CA PHE A 20 0.43 -13.56 -4.24
C PHE A 20 0.18 -12.07 -3.96
N PHE A 21 -0.87 -11.48 -4.58
CA PHE A 21 -1.19 -10.08 -4.35
C PHE A 21 -1.67 -9.84 -2.92
N GLN A 22 -2.57 -10.69 -2.39
CA GLN A 22 -2.99 -10.60 -1.01
C GLN A 22 -1.81 -10.85 -0.05
N PHE A 23 -0.95 -11.83 -0.33
CA PHE A 23 0.24 -12.04 0.48
C PHE A 23 1.15 -10.81 0.51
N ALA A 24 1.48 -10.23 -0.65
CA ALA A 24 2.43 -9.13 -0.73
C ALA A 24 1.88 -7.78 -0.24
N CYS A 25 0.57 -7.54 -0.38
CA CYS A 25 -0.05 -6.23 -0.17
C CYS A 25 -1.24 -6.24 0.80
N GLY A 26 -1.68 -7.39 1.32
CA GLY A 26 -2.92 -7.53 2.07
C GLY A 26 -2.99 -6.65 3.32
N THR A 27 -1.90 -6.56 4.07
CA THR A 27 -1.80 -5.67 5.25
C THR A 27 -1.78 -4.21 4.82
N TRP A 28 -1.17 -3.89 3.68
CA TRP A 28 -1.19 -2.53 3.13
C TRP A 28 -2.60 -2.10 2.73
N LEU A 29 -3.39 -2.98 2.10
CA LEU A 29 -4.78 -2.70 1.71
C LEU A 29 -5.67 -2.39 2.92
N GLN A 30 -5.49 -3.11 4.02
CA GLN A 30 -6.22 -2.86 5.27
C GLN A 30 -5.90 -1.47 5.87
N LYS A 31 -4.65 -1.03 5.76
CA LYS A 31 -4.18 0.25 6.31
C LYS A 31 -4.46 1.45 5.40
N ASN A 32 -4.66 1.24 4.10
CA ASN A 32 -4.71 2.30 3.09
C ASN A 32 -6.02 2.24 2.29
N GLN A 33 -7.13 2.56 2.95
CA GLN A 33 -8.43 2.67 2.30
C GLN A 33 -8.43 3.79 1.26
N ILE A 34 -9.21 3.60 0.18
CA ILE A 34 -9.38 4.62 -0.85
C ILE A 34 -10.11 5.80 -0.23
N ARG A 35 -9.49 6.97 -0.31
CA ARG A 35 -10.04 8.22 0.17
C ARG A 35 -11.14 8.72 -0.78
N ASP A 36 -12.14 9.44 -0.28
CA ASP A 36 -13.33 9.82 -1.06
C ASP A 36 -13.04 10.67 -2.32
N ASP A 37 -11.92 11.38 -2.33
CA ASP A 37 -11.46 12.21 -3.45
C ASP A 37 -10.62 11.44 -4.49
N ALA A 38 -10.30 10.17 -4.22
CA ALA A 38 -9.41 9.35 -5.04
C ALA A 38 -10.16 8.20 -5.72
N LYS A 39 -9.86 7.98 -7.01
CA LYS A 39 -10.40 6.82 -7.75
C LYS A 39 -9.68 5.52 -7.46
N SER A 40 -8.43 5.60 -7.00
CA SER A 40 -7.60 4.45 -6.64
C SER A 40 -6.50 4.89 -5.68
N GLN A 41 -6.09 3.96 -4.82
CA GLN A 41 -5.00 4.17 -3.88
C GLN A 41 -3.91 3.14 -4.15
N ASN A 42 -2.69 3.61 -4.37
CA ASN A 42 -1.49 2.80 -4.47
C ASN A 42 -0.30 3.61 -3.96
N THR A 43 0.87 2.98 -3.83
CA THR A 43 2.07 3.64 -3.33
C THR A 43 2.45 4.89 -4.13
N ILE A 44 2.25 4.89 -5.45
CA ILE A 44 2.58 6.05 -6.31
C ILE A 44 1.65 7.23 -6.01
N ASN A 45 0.34 6.99 -5.83
CA ASN A 45 -0.60 8.05 -5.49
C ASN A 45 -0.30 8.65 -4.12
N ILE A 46 0.10 7.83 -3.14
CA ILE A 46 0.56 8.33 -1.83
C ILE A 46 1.80 9.23 -2.01
N LEU A 47 2.76 8.83 -2.83
CA LEU A 47 3.93 9.67 -3.10
C LEU A 47 3.55 10.99 -3.77
N ARG A 48 2.61 10.98 -4.72
CA ARG A 48 2.09 12.20 -5.36
C ARG A 48 1.47 13.15 -4.34
N ILE A 49 0.61 12.66 -3.45
CA ILE A 49 0.02 13.48 -2.38
C ILE A 49 1.10 14.14 -1.52
N HIS A 50 2.16 13.40 -1.15
CA HIS A 50 3.26 13.97 -0.38
C HIS A 50 4.03 15.06 -1.14
N LEU A 51 4.19 14.90 -2.45
CA LEU A 51 4.82 15.91 -3.30
C LEU A 51 3.92 17.14 -3.46
N ASP A 52 2.62 16.94 -3.68
CA ASP A 52 1.65 18.03 -3.80
C ASP A 52 1.56 18.85 -2.51
N ASN A 53 1.56 18.19 -1.34
CA ASN A 53 1.60 18.85 -0.03
C ASN A 53 2.88 19.64 0.23
N TYR A 54 3.97 19.35 -0.49
CA TYR A 54 5.23 20.08 -0.39
C TYR A 54 5.28 21.30 -1.31
N ILE A 55 4.42 21.35 -2.33
CA ILE A 55 4.35 22.44 -3.33
C ILE A 55 3.31 23.52 -2.93
N VAL A 56 2.70 23.38 -1.75
CA VAL A 56 1.86 24.40 -1.11
C VAL A 56 2.66 25.18 -0.06
#